data_AF-F9S4D2-F1
#
_entry.id   AF-F9S4D2-F1
#
_cell.length_a   1.000
_cell.length_b   1.000
_cell.length_c   1.000
_cell.angle_alpha   90.00
_cell.angle_beta   90.00
_cell.angle_gamma   90.00
#
_symmetry.space_group_name_H-M   'P 1'
#
loop_
_entity.id
_entity.type
_entity.pdbx_description
1 polymer ?
#
loop_
_entity_poly.entity_id
_entity_poly.type
_entity_poly.pdbx_seq_one_letter_code
_entity_poly.pdbx_strand_id
1 'polypeptide(L)' 'MQIDHFKEHFQMIIDQRQRAKVTYCLFDVLWNTLCSVIAGAKG' A
#
# COMPACT_ATOMS: atom_id res chain seq x y z
N MET A 1 -13.23 -1.68 -1.49
CA MET A 1 -12.22 -1.51 -0.41
C MET A 1 -11.42 -0.25 -0.74
N GLN A 2 -10.89 0.53 0.21
CA GLN A 2 -10.14 1.77 -0.10
C GLN A 2 -8.99 1.56 -1.13
N ILE A 3 -8.47 0.34 -1.21
CA ILE A 3 -7.50 -0.11 -2.22
C ILE A 3 -7.94 0.13 -3.67
N ASP A 4 -9.22 -0.04 -4.01
CA ASP A 4 -9.70 0.12 -5.38
C ASP A 4 -9.54 1.58 -5.85
N HIS A 5 -9.81 2.53 -4.95
CA HIS A 5 -9.68 3.96 -5.20
C HIS A 5 -8.22 4.41 -5.32
N PHE A 6 -7.31 3.80 -4.55
CA PHE A 6 -5.87 4.01 -4.70
C PHE A 6 -5.35 3.45 -6.03
N LYS A 7 -5.86 2.28 -6.44
CA LYS A 7 -5.49 1.65 -7.71
C LYS A 7 -5.86 2.55 -8.89
N GLU A 8 -7.01 3.21 -8.83
CA GLU A 8 -7.50 4.16 -9.83
C GLU A 8 -6.63 5.42 -9.90
N HIS A 9 -6.26 5.98 -8.74
CA HIS A 9 -5.40 7.16 -8.66
C HIS A 9 -3.99 6.91 -9.22
N PHE A 10 -3.43 5.72 -8.97
CA PHE A 10 -2.09 5.34 -9.42
C PHE A 10 -2.07 4.56 -10.74
N GLN A 11 -3.23 4.27 -11.34
CA GLN A 11 -3.33 3.68 -12.68
C GLN A 11 -2.78 4.62 -13.76
N MET A 12 -2.77 5.93 -13.50
CA MET A 12 -2.18 6.95 -14.37
C MET A 12 -0.65 6.83 -14.50
N ILE A 13 0.00 6.03 -13.63
CA ILE A 13 1.42 5.71 -13.76
C ILE A 13 1.56 4.65 -14.86
N ILE A 14 1.78 5.13 -16.09
CA ILE A 14 1.95 4.32 -17.31
C ILE A 14 3.20 3.43 -17.23
N ASP A 15 4.23 3.87 -16.48
CA ASP A 15 5.45 3.10 -16.26
C ASP A 15 5.20 1.98 -15.23
N GLN A 16 5.22 0.73 -15.70
CA GLN A 16 5.07 -0.46 -14.87
C GLN A 16 6.05 -0.53 -13.69
N ARG A 17 7.29 -0.04 -13.85
CA ARG A 17 8.30 -0.07 -12.77
C ARG A 17 7.94 0.87 -11.63
N GLN A 18 7.30 1.99 -11.94
CA GLN A 18 6.86 2.96 -10.93
C GLN A 18 5.57 2.49 -10.25
N ARG A 19 4.67 1.84 -11.00
CA ARG A 19 3.44 1.24 -10.46
C ARG A 19 3.73 0.13 -9.44
N ALA A 20 4.76 -0.68 -9.70
CA ALA A 20 5.26 -1.66 -8.74
C ALA A 20 5.72 -1.00 -7.43
N LYS A 21 6.54 0.06 -7.49
CA LYS A 21 7.04 0.74 -6.28
C LYS A 21 5.92 1.25 -5.38
N VAL A 22 4.88 1.85 -5.94
CA VAL A 22 3.74 2.33 -5.16
C VAL A 22 2.95 1.16 -4.56
N THR A 23 2.69 0.12 -5.35
CA THR A 23 1.89 -1.03 -4.90
C THR A 23 2.59 -1.81 -3.79
N TYR A 24 3.88 -2.11 -3.96
CA TYR A 24 4.66 -2.87 -2.98
C TYR A 24 4.97 -2.05 -1.73
N CYS A 25 5.36 -0.77 -1.87
CA CYS A 25 5.64 0.08 -0.71
C CYS A 25 4.38 0.32 0.13
N LEU A 26 3.22 0.56 -0.50
CA LEU A 26 1.96 0.71 0.21
C LEU A 26 1.54 -0.60 0.90
N PHE A 27 1.72 -1.74 0.23
CA PHE A 27 1.48 -3.05 0.83
C PHE A 27 2.38 -3.29 2.04
N ASP A 28 3.68 -3.00 1.94
CA ASP A 28 4.64 -3.18 3.02
C ASP A 28 4.31 -2.30 4.24
N VAL A 29 3.92 -1.03 4.00
CA VAL A 29 3.50 -0.11 5.08
C VAL A 29 2.23 -0.63 5.75
N LEU A 30 1.21 -1.00 4.98
CA LEU A 30 -0.05 -1.51 5.53
C LEU A 30 0.17 -2.82 6.30
N TRP A 31 0.97 -3.73 5.75
CA TRP A 31 1.31 -5.00 6.36
C TRP A 31 2.07 -4.82 7.67
N ASN A 32 3.11 -3.97 7.68
CA ASN A 32 3.88 -3.68 8.89
C ASN A 32 3.04 -2.98 9.95
N THR A 33 2.13 -2.08 9.54
CA THR A 33 1.20 -1.42 10.47
C THR A 33 0.26 -2.44 11.09
N LEU A 34 -0.31 -3.35 10.29
CA LEU A 34 -1.16 -4.44 10.77
C LEU A 34 -0.42 -5.37 11.73
N CYS A 35 0.79 -5.81 11.38
CA CYS A 35 1.64 -6.63 12.24
C CYS A 35 1.96 -5.92 13.57
N SER A 36 2.22 -4.61 13.53
CA SER A 36 2.49 -3.81 14.73
C SER A 36 1.27 -3.75 15.66
N VAL A 37 0.07 -3.51 15.11
CA VAL A 37 -1.18 -3.51 15.88
C VAL A 37 -1.45 -4.89 16.51
N ILE A 38 -1.26 -5.98 15.75
CA ILE A 38 -1.41 -7.35 16.25
C ILE A 38 -0.40 -7.63 17.37
N ALA A 39 0.83 -7.13 17.25
CA ALA A 39 1.86 -7.22 18.28
C ALA A 39 1.59 -6.33 19.51
N GLY A 40 0.47 -5.59 19.54
CA GLY A 40 0.06 -4.77 20.67
C GLY A 40 0.57 -3.33 20.64
N ALA A 41 1.14 -2.88 19.51
CA ALA A 41 1.46 -1.47 19.33
C ALA A 41 0.16 -0.65 19.29
N LYS A 42 0.07 0.35 20.18
CA LYS A 42 -0.99 1.36 20.17
C LYS A 42 -0.47 2.51 19.34
N GLY A 43 -0.74 2.48 18.03
CA GLY A 43 -0.31 3.51 17.08
C GLY A 43 -0.68 4.92 17.50
#